data_AF-A0A0G1Y686-F1
#
_entry.id   AF-A0A0G1Y686-F1
#
_cell.length_a   1.000
_cell.length_b   1.000
_cell.length_c   1.000
_cell.angle_alpha   90.00
_cell.angle_beta   90.00
_cell.angle_gamma   90.00
#
_symmetry.space_group_name_H-M   'P 1'
#
loop_
_entity.id
_entity.type
_entity.pdbx_description
1 polymer ?
#
loop_
_entity_poly.entity_id
_entity_poly.type
_entity_poly.pdbx_seq_one_letter_code
_entity_poly.pdbx_strand_id
1 'polypeptide(L)'
;MKIYCSGIGGIGLSAYAALQNASGHTVMGSDRAGSALIEDLRSQGMTVFLEQDGSHLPKDLDLFVYSEAIPKDAPERKRASDLGVRQLSYFGALGELSKDFRVIAVCGTHGKSSTVAMAARVLMHAGLDPSVVVGTKLLELQGRNWHRGESDLFLLEACEYRRSFHFLSPDIVLMTNVDGDHFDAFSSVQEYQQAFREFLELLPAGGTVITHLGDADCAHTAEGLQRPVFDVDDLPLPTLQTPGRHMQENAQLVLGLADILHIGRGEALAALAGYRGCWR
;
A
#
# COMPACT_ATOMS: atom_id res chain seq x y z
N MET A 1 -4.88 21.31 5.28
CA MET A 1 -3.64 21.26 6.08
C MET A 1 -2.46 21.63 5.21
N LYS A 2 -1.39 22.13 5.83
CA LYS A 2 -0.03 22.23 5.29
C LYS A 2 0.77 21.03 5.77
N ILE A 3 1.26 20.23 4.84
CA ILE A 3 2.01 19.00 5.11
C ILE A 3 3.41 19.14 4.52
N TYR A 4 4.43 18.85 5.33
CA TYR A 4 5.82 18.82 4.90
C TYR A 4 6.34 17.38 4.94
N CYS A 5 6.77 16.86 3.81
CA CYS A 5 7.27 15.50 3.65
C CYS A 5 8.80 15.50 3.54
N SER A 6 9.53 14.96 4.52
CA SER A 6 11.00 14.80 4.48
C SER A 6 11.38 13.43 3.92
N GLY A 7 12.21 13.42 2.87
CA GLY A 7 12.48 12.23 2.05
C GLY A 7 11.33 11.93 1.07
N ILE A 8 10.72 12.98 0.52
CA ILE A 8 9.49 12.93 -0.29
C ILE A 8 9.66 12.12 -1.59
N GLY A 9 10.90 11.96 -2.08
CA GLY A 9 11.23 11.18 -3.26
C GLY A 9 11.23 9.66 -3.05
N GLY A 10 11.01 9.18 -1.81
CA GLY A 10 10.79 7.76 -1.53
C GLY A 10 9.49 7.24 -2.16
N ILE A 11 9.48 6.00 -2.65
CA ILE A 11 8.34 5.45 -3.41
C ILE A 11 7.02 5.45 -2.63
N GLY A 12 7.02 5.17 -1.33
CA GLY A 12 5.80 5.26 -0.52
C GLY A 12 5.42 6.71 -0.21
N LEU A 13 6.36 7.52 0.27
CA LEU A 13 6.08 8.88 0.71
C LEU A 13 5.66 9.80 -0.45
N SER A 14 6.19 9.59 -1.65
CA SER A 14 5.75 10.30 -2.86
C SER A 14 4.29 10.00 -3.19
N ALA A 15 3.85 8.74 -3.11
CA ALA A 15 2.46 8.35 -3.33
C ALA A 15 1.52 9.02 -2.31
N TYR A 16 1.88 8.96 -1.02
CA TYR A 16 1.13 9.65 0.04
C TYR A 16 1.06 11.16 -0.21
N ALA A 17 2.20 11.79 -0.52
CA ALA A 17 2.27 13.24 -0.72
C ALA A 17 1.41 13.69 -1.92
N ALA A 18 1.45 12.94 -3.02
CA ALA A 18 0.62 13.20 -4.20
C ALA A 18 -0.87 13.01 -3.90
N LEU A 19 -1.25 11.96 -3.18
CA LEU A 19 -2.64 11.71 -2.79
C LEU A 19 -3.17 12.82 -1.88
N GLN A 20 -2.39 13.28 -0.89
CA GLN A 20 -2.76 14.40 -0.02
C GLN A 20 -2.88 15.72 -0.80
N ASN A 21 -1.99 15.97 -1.76
CA ASN A 21 -2.06 17.14 -2.64
C ASN A 21 -3.33 17.10 -3.51
N ALA A 22 -3.62 15.94 -4.10
CA ALA A 22 -4.83 15.71 -4.88
C ALA A 22 -6.10 15.87 -4.03
N SER A 23 -6.05 15.57 -2.73
CA SER A 23 -7.13 15.79 -1.75
C SER A 23 -7.25 17.24 -1.26
N GLY A 24 -6.51 18.19 -1.86
CA GLY A 24 -6.64 19.63 -1.58
C GLY A 24 -5.82 20.13 -0.40
N HIS A 25 -4.89 19.32 0.14
CA HIS A 25 -3.91 19.81 1.09
C HIS A 25 -2.77 20.54 0.39
N THR A 26 -2.15 21.50 1.08
CA THR A 26 -0.91 22.12 0.62
C THR A 26 0.24 21.21 1.01
N VAL A 27 0.85 20.54 0.04
CA VAL A 27 1.95 19.61 0.30
C VAL A 27 3.26 20.13 -0.27
N MET A 28 4.30 20.05 0.54
CA MET A 28 5.67 20.39 0.17
C MET A 28 6.63 19.40 0.83
N GLY A 29 7.90 19.44 0.49
CA GLY A 29 8.86 18.56 1.12
C GLY A 29 10.27 18.73 0.62
N SER A 30 11.11 17.77 1.01
CA SER A 30 12.51 17.75 0.62
C SER A 30 12.99 16.34 0.32
N ASP A 31 14.07 16.26 -0.45
CA ASP A 31 14.87 15.05 -0.61
C ASP A 31 16.35 15.40 -0.80
N ARG A 32 17.26 14.43 -0.75
CA ARG A 32 18.71 14.67 -0.92
C ARG A 32 19.12 14.83 -2.37
N ALA A 33 18.34 14.29 -3.30
CA ALA A 33 18.64 14.28 -4.72
C ALA A 33 17.35 14.30 -5.54
N GLY A 34 17.44 14.84 -6.76
CA GLY A 34 16.35 14.76 -7.73
C GLY A 34 16.05 13.32 -8.16
N SER A 35 14.80 13.07 -8.54
CA SER A 35 14.35 11.76 -9.06
C SER A 35 13.14 11.93 -9.97
N ALA A 36 12.80 10.90 -10.74
CA ALA A 36 11.59 10.91 -11.56
C ALA A 36 10.29 10.99 -10.73
N LEU A 37 10.34 10.66 -9.43
CA LEU A 37 9.20 10.85 -8.51
C LEU A 37 9.10 12.32 -8.09
N ILE A 38 10.22 12.99 -7.83
CA ILE A 38 10.24 14.41 -7.48
C ILE A 38 9.76 15.27 -8.65
N GLU A 39 10.17 14.96 -9.87
CA GLU A 39 9.69 15.67 -11.06
C GLU A 39 8.18 15.48 -11.29
N ASP A 40 7.65 14.27 -11.01
CA ASP A 40 6.21 14.03 -11.04
C ASP A 40 5.48 14.89 -10.00
N LEU A 41 5.95 14.94 -8.75
CA LEU A 41 5.36 15.78 -7.70
C LEU A 41 5.41 17.28 -8.05
N ARG A 42 6.53 17.75 -8.61
CA ARG A 42 6.67 19.14 -9.08
C ARG A 42 5.69 19.45 -10.21
N SER A 43 5.44 18.51 -11.12
CA SER A 43 4.45 18.68 -12.20
C SER A 43 3.02 18.82 -11.67
N GLN A 44 2.75 18.31 -10.46
CA GLN A 44 1.49 18.48 -9.73
C GLN A 44 1.41 19.78 -8.91
N GLY A 45 2.39 20.68 -9.05
CA GLY A 45 2.43 21.99 -8.38
C GLY A 45 3.05 21.97 -6.98
N MET A 46 3.60 20.85 -6.53
CA MET A 46 4.21 20.74 -5.21
C MET A 46 5.60 21.36 -5.18
N THR A 47 5.97 21.99 -4.07
CA THR A 47 7.32 22.51 -3.86
C THR A 47 8.20 21.45 -3.22
N VAL A 48 9.32 21.10 -3.87
CA VAL A 48 10.30 20.13 -3.38
C VAL A 48 11.69 20.74 -3.34
N PHE A 49 12.27 20.84 -2.14
CA PHE A 49 13.62 21.35 -1.87
C PHE A 49 14.66 20.22 -1.92
N LEU A 50 15.91 20.55 -2.25
CA LEU A 50 17.01 19.57 -2.22
C LEU A 50 17.92 19.74 -0.99
N GLU A 51 17.66 20.80 -0.23
CA GLU A 51 18.27 21.12 1.05
C GLU A 51 17.45 20.51 2.19
N GLN A 52 17.94 19.42 2.78
CA GLN A 52 17.32 18.77 3.95
C GLN A 52 17.85 19.30 5.29
N ASP A 53 17.95 20.62 5.44
CA ASP A 53 18.59 21.28 6.59
C ASP A 53 17.60 21.90 7.59
N GLY A 54 16.29 21.80 7.33
CA GLY A 54 15.24 22.36 8.19
C GLY A 54 14.84 23.80 7.85
N SER A 55 15.57 24.50 6.98
CA SER A 55 15.34 25.92 6.68
C SER A 55 14.01 26.19 5.97
N HIS A 56 13.48 25.19 5.26
CA HIS A 56 12.28 25.29 4.45
C HIS A 56 10.97 24.93 5.17
N LEU A 57 11.00 24.54 6.45
CA LEU A 57 9.80 24.22 7.20
C LEU A 57 8.98 25.51 7.48
N PRO A 58 7.73 25.60 7.00
CA PRO A 58 6.86 26.73 7.31
C PRO A 58 6.60 26.86 8.81
N LYS A 59 6.41 28.10 9.28
CA LYS A 59 6.05 28.34 10.70
C LYS A 59 4.64 27.87 11.04
N ASP A 60 3.74 27.86 10.06
CA ASP A 60 2.35 27.43 10.19
C ASP A 60 2.12 26.02 9.62
N LEU A 61 3.12 25.15 9.79
CA LEU A 61 3.05 23.77 9.36
C LEU A 61 2.12 22.96 10.27
N ASP A 62 1.15 22.23 9.70
CA ASP A 62 0.20 21.42 10.48
C ASP A 62 0.76 20.02 10.77
N LEU A 63 1.45 19.42 9.80
CA LEU A 63 1.94 18.05 9.88
C LEU A 63 3.31 17.91 9.21
N PHE A 64 4.23 17.26 9.91
CA PHE A 64 5.52 16.83 9.36
C PHE A 64 5.52 15.31 9.18
N VAL A 65 5.66 14.84 7.95
CA VAL A 65 5.75 13.40 7.62
C VAL A 65 7.16 13.08 7.17
N TYR A 66 7.74 11.98 7.64
CA TYR A 66 9.09 11.58 7.27
C TYR A 66 9.16 10.14 6.79
N SER A 67 10.07 9.86 5.86
CA SER A 67 10.37 8.48 5.47
C SER A 67 11.22 7.78 6.54
N GLU A 68 11.20 6.45 6.58
CA GLU A 68 12.01 5.67 7.53
C GLU A 68 13.53 5.91 7.41
N ALA A 69 13.98 6.47 6.28
CA ALA A 69 15.38 6.84 6.06
C ALA A 69 15.80 8.14 6.79
N ILE A 70 14.85 8.89 7.37
CA ILE A 70 15.10 10.14 8.08
C ILE A 70 15.28 9.89 9.58
N PRO A 71 16.54 9.91 10.10
CA PRO A 71 16.81 9.61 11.50
C PRO A 71 16.28 10.72 12.43
N LYS A 72 16.03 10.37 13.69
CA LYS A 72 15.41 11.27 14.68
C LYS A 72 16.17 12.57 14.92
N ASP A 73 17.47 12.56 14.73
CA ASP A 73 18.36 13.71 14.91
C ASP A 73 18.58 14.54 13.64
N ALA A 74 17.91 14.20 12.53
CA ALA A 74 17.95 14.96 11.29
C ALA A 74 17.51 16.42 11.51
N PRO A 75 18.13 17.40 10.82
CA PRO A 75 17.84 18.82 11.01
C PRO A 75 16.35 19.17 10.87
N GLU A 76 15.66 18.63 9.85
CA GLU A 76 14.24 18.88 9.63
C GLU A 76 13.34 18.33 10.75
N ARG A 77 13.68 17.16 11.32
CA ARG A 77 12.95 16.58 12.45
C ARG A 77 13.16 17.35 13.75
N LYS A 78 14.38 17.80 14.01
CA LYS A 78 14.68 18.71 15.12
C LYS A 78 13.90 20.00 14.97
N ARG A 79 13.92 20.60 13.77
CA ARG A 79 13.19 21.83 13.48
C ARG A 79 11.68 21.68 13.64
N ALA A 80 11.09 20.59 13.15
CA ALA A 80 9.67 20.29 13.35
C ALA A 80 9.32 20.19 14.85
N SER A 81 10.22 19.60 15.65
CA SER A 81 10.09 19.51 17.11
C SER A 81 10.15 20.89 17.77
N ASP A 82 11.10 21.73 17.37
CA ASP A 82 11.26 23.11 17.91
C ASP A 82 10.03 23.98 17.60
N LEU A 83 9.35 23.71 16.48
CA LEU A 83 8.11 24.37 16.08
C LEU A 83 6.87 23.77 16.77
N GLY A 84 7.00 22.69 17.53
CA GLY A 84 5.89 21.99 18.17
C GLY A 84 4.96 21.28 17.18
N VAL A 85 5.43 20.99 15.96
CA VAL A 85 4.64 20.37 14.90
C VAL A 85 4.50 18.87 15.15
N ARG A 86 3.29 18.34 14.91
CA ARG A 86 3.03 16.91 14.95
C ARG A 86 3.86 16.18 13.89
N GLN A 87 4.55 15.12 14.30
CA GLN A 87 5.39 14.31 13.42
C GLN A 87 4.84 12.89 13.28
N LEU A 88 4.79 12.38 12.06
CA LEU A 88 4.43 10.99 11.76
C LEU A 88 5.48 10.38 10.82
N SER A 89 5.79 9.09 11.00
CA SER A 89 6.44 8.34 9.93
C SER A 89 5.48 8.19 8.74
N TYR A 90 6.01 7.88 7.57
CA TYR A 90 5.21 7.53 6.40
C TYR A 90 4.13 6.48 6.73
N PHE A 91 4.50 5.39 7.41
CA PHE A 91 3.56 4.34 7.76
C PHE A 91 2.48 4.81 8.75
N GLY A 92 2.85 5.63 9.74
CA GLY A 92 1.87 6.23 10.65
C GLY A 92 0.91 7.19 9.94
N ALA A 93 1.42 8.00 9.01
CA ALA A 93 0.61 8.92 8.21
C ALA A 93 -0.34 8.18 7.25
N LEU A 94 0.13 7.10 6.62
CA LEU A 94 -0.71 6.24 5.78
C LEU A 94 -1.76 5.50 6.61
N GLY A 95 -1.40 5.05 7.81
CA GLY A 95 -2.33 4.43 8.77
C GLY A 95 -3.41 5.39 9.28
N GLU A 96 -3.10 6.67 9.43
CA GLU A 96 -4.12 7.68 9.74
C GLU A 96 -5.02 7.98 8.57
N LEU A 97 -4.45 8.13 7.37
CA LEU A 97 -5.22 8.31 6.15
C LEU A 97 -6.18 7.14 5.90
N SER A 98 -5.75 5.91 6.16
CA SER A 98 -6.54 4.72 5.82
C SER A 98 -7.80 4.54 6.68
N LYS A 99 -7.91 5.19 7.84
CA LYS A 99 -9.07 5.10 8.73
C LYS A 99 -10.35 5.68 8.15
N ASP A 100 -10.23 6.57 7.17
CA ASP A 100 -11.37 7.22 6.52
C ASP A 100 -11.92 6.39 5.34
N PHE A 101 -11.37 5.19 5.11
CA PHE A 101 -11.69 4.34 3.96
C PHE A 101 -12.03 2.92 4.38
N ARG A 102 -12.70 2.19 3.48
CA ARG A 102 -12.75 0.74 3.49
C ARG A 102 -11.48 0.18 2.83
N VAL A 103 -10.60 -0.40 3.63
CA VAL A 103 -9.24 -0.74 3.21
C VAL A 103 -9.15 -2.15 2.63
N ILE A 104 -8.65 -2.23 1.40
CA ILE A 104 -8.22 -3.48 0.74
C ILE A 104 -6.70 -3.52 0.81
N ALA A 105 -6.16 -4.32 1.72
CA ALA A 105 -4.72 -4.45 1.90
C ALA A 105 -4.19 -5.70 1.22
N VAL A 106 -3.12 -5.56 0.43
CA VAL A 106 -2.41 -6.68 -0.18
C VAL A 106 -1.10 -6.90 0.57
N CYS A 107 -0.98 -8.03 1.27
CA CYS A 107 0.21 -8.40 2.02
C CYS A 107 0.80 -9.75 1.54
N GLY A 108 2.00 -10.05 2.02
CA GLY A 108 2.72 -11.30 1.74
C GLY A 108 4.16 -11.04 1.30
N THR A 109 5.03 -12.04 1.35
CA THR A 109 6.46 -11.88 1.04
C THR A 109 6.67 -11.40 -0.39
N HIS A 110 5.96 -12.03 -1.34
CA HIS A 110 6.09 -11.81 -2.77
C HIS A 110 4.74 -11.58 -3.44
N GLY A 111 4.74 -10.93 -4.61
CA GLY A 111 3.52 -10.76 -5.43
C GLY A 111 2.66 -9.55 -5.08
N LYS A 112 2.91 -8.87 -3.96
CA LYS A 112 2.13 -7.71 -3.48
C LYS A 112 1.82 -6.68 -4.58
N SER A 113 2.84 -6.09 -5.19
CA SER A 113 2.63 -5.03 -6.18
C SER A 113 1.91 -5.51 -7.44
N SER A 114 2.15 -6.76 -7.88
CA SER A 114 1.43 -7.36 -9.01
C SER A 114 -0.05 -7.57 -8.69
N THR A 115 -0.34 -8.07 -7.49
CA THR A 115 -1.71 -8.26 -7.02
C THR A 115 -2.44 -6.92 -6.85
N VAL A 116 -1.77 -5.88 -6.34
CA VAL A 116 -2.32 -4.51 -6.30
C VAL A 116 -2.61 -4.01 -7.71
N ALA A 117 -1.71 -4.22 -8.68
CA ALA A 117 -1.94 -3.78 -10.06
C ALA A 117 -3.14 -4.47 -10.71
N MET A 118 -3.27 -5.78 -10.51
CA MET A 118 -4.42 -6.56 -10.99
C MET A 118 -5.72 -6.14 -10.30
N ALA A 119 -5.70 -5.96 -8.98
CA ALA A 119 -6.86 -5.51 -8.21
C ALA A 119 -7.29 -4.10 -8.64
N ALA A 120 -6.35 -3.16 -8.75
CA ALA A 120 -6.62 -1.79 -9.20
C ALA A 120 -7.30 -1.79 -10.58
N ARG A 121 -6.80 -2.61 -11.50
CA ARG A 121 -7.37 -2.79 -12.84
C ARG A 121 -8.80 -3.32 -12.80
N VAL A 122 -9.06 -4.39 -12.03
CA VAL A 122 -10.40 -4.97 -11.90
C VAL A 122 -11.38 -3.99 -11.27
N LEU A 123 -10.99 -3.33 -10.17
CA LEU A 123 -11.82 -2.37 -9.45
C LEU A 123 -12.15 -1.14 -10.31
N MET A 124 -11.17 -0.57 -11.01
CA MET A 124 -11.41 0.55 -11.92
C MET A 124 -12.25 0.14 -13.14
N HIS A 125 -12.04 -1.06 -13.69
CA HIS A 125 -12.85 -1.57 -14.81
C HIS A 125 -14.31 -1.75 -14.41
N ALA A 126 -14.56 -2.22 -13.18
CA ALA A 126 -15.89 -2.36 -12.60
C ALA A 126 -16.52 -1.02 -12.13
N GLY A 127 -15.86 0.11 -12.35
CA GLY A 127 -16.36 1.43 -11.96
C GLY A 127 -16.35 1.71 -10.45
N LEU A 128 -15.68 0.88 -9.65
CA LEU A 128 -15.54 1.09 -8.21
C LEU A 128 -14.53 2.19 -7.86
N ASP A 129 -13.61 2.50 -8.78
CA ASP A 129 -12.66 3.62 -8.71
C ASP A 129 -12.06 3.89 -7.30
N PRO A 130 -11.24 2.96 -6.76
CA PRO A 130 -10.66 3.09 -5.43
C PRO A 130 -9.52 4.11 -5.43
N SER A 131 -9.23 4.72 -4.27
CA SER A 131 -7.89 5.29 -4.07
C SER A 131 -6.85 4.18 -4.00
N VAL A 132 -5.64 4.43 -4.52
CA VAL A 132 -4.57 3.42 -4.60
C VAL A 132 -3.24 3.98 -4.12
N VAL A 133 -2.49 3.21 -3.31
CA VAL A 133 -1.08 3.46 -2.98
C VAL A 133 -0.29 2.15 -3.11
N VAL A 134 0.84 2.19 -3.82
CA VAL A 134 1.63 0.98 -4.11
C VAL A 134 3.12 1.27 -4.08
N GLY A 135 3.92 0.26 -3.69
CA GLY A 135 5.37 0.37 -3.53
C GLY A 135 6.18 0.43 -4.83
N THR A 136 5.53 0.68 -5.97
CA THR A 136 6.18 0.77 -7.30
C THR A 136 5.29 1.56 -8.27
N LYS A 137 5.84 1.96 -9.42
CA LYS A 137 5.06 2.58 -10.50
C LYS A 137 4.29 1.51 -11.26
N LEU A 138 3.02 1.78 -11.56
CA LEU A 138 2.14 0.87 -12.29
C LEU A 138 1.70 1.47 -13.62
N LEU A 139 1.70 0.64 -14.67
CA LEU A 139 1.08 1.01 -15.95
C LEU A 139 -0.40 1.36 -15.79
N GLU A 140 -1.08 0.66 -14.88
CA GLU A 140 -2.52 0.78 -14.70
C GLU A 140 -2.90 2.12 -14.04
N LEU A 141 -1.91 2.77 -13.42
CA LEU A 141 -2.01 4.10 -12.82
C LEU A 141 -1.30 5.16 -13.68
N GLN A 142 -1.10 4.89 -14.98
CA GLN A 142 -0.44 5.79 -15.94
C GLN A 142 1.02 6.09 -15.56
N GLY A 143 1.74 5.08 -15.06
CA GLY A 143 3.13 5.22 -14.63
C GLY A 143 3.30 5.87 -13.26
N ARG A 144 2.21 6.01 -12.50
CA ARG A 144 2.22 6.50 -11.11
C ARG A 144 2.20 5.34 -10.12
N ASN A 145 2.52 5.66 -8.87
CA ASN A 145 2.49 4.80 -7.69
C ASN A 145 1.29 5.11 -6.78
N TRP A 146 0.36 5.94 -7.27
CA TRP A 146 -0.83 6.37 -6.56
C TRP A 146 -1.97 6.64 -7.53
N HIS A 147 -3.20 6.60 -7.02
CA HIS A 147 -4.40 7.09 -7.70
C HIS A 147 -5.36 7.63 -6.66
N ARG A 148 -6.03 8.75 -6.97
CA ARG A 148 -7.10 9.30 -6.14
C ARG A 148 -8.42 8.92 -6.81
N GLY A 149 -9.07 7.91 -6.26
CA GLY A 149 -10.40 7.50 -6.70
C GLY A 149 -11.51 8.30 -6.01
N GLU A 150 -12.74 8.13 -6.48
CA GLU A 150 -13.92 8.81 -5.95
C GLU A 150 -14.70 7.98 -4.91
N SER A 151 -14.42 6.68 -4.76
CA SER A 151 -15.11 5.82 -3.79
C SER A 151 -14.49 5.84 -2.39
N ASP A 152 -15.16 5.15 -1.47
CA ASP A 152 -14.69 4.89 -0.11
C ASP A 152 -13.65 3.75 -0.05
N LEU A 153 -13.31 3.11 -1.16
CA LEU A 153 -12.33 2.04 -1.20
C LEU A 153 -10.90 2.58 -1.24
N PHE A 154 -10.02 1.98 -0.44
CA PHE A 154 -8.59 2.24 -0.49
C PHE A 154 -7.81 0.94 -0.67
N LEU A 155 -7.29 0.74 -1.88
CA LEU A 155 -6.44 -0.39 -2.22
C LEU A 155 -4.97 -0.02 -1.96
N LEU A 156 -4.28 -0.80 -1.15
CA LEU A 156 -2.87 -0.52 -0.85
C LEU A 156 -2.02 -1.77 -0.69
N GLU A 157 -0.72 -1.59 -0.96
CA GLU A 157 0.31 -2.55 -0.61
C GLU A 157 0.65 -2.46 0.88
N ALA A 158 0.48 -3.56 1.61
CA ALA A 158 0.79 -3.67 3.03
C ALA A 158 2.11 -4.44 3.21
N CYS A 159 3.15 -3.72 3.64
CA CYS A 159 4.47 -4.28 3.87
C CYS A 159 4.62 -4.78 5.31
N GLU A 160 5.15 -5.97 5.45
CA GLU A 160 5.47 -6.61 6.72
C GLU A 160 6.74 -6.04 7.37
N TYR A 161 7.61 -5.40 6.58
CA TYR A 161 8.91 -4.90 7.06
C TYR A 161 8.72 -4.03 8.31
N ARG A 162 9.41 -4.39 9.40
CA ARG A 162 9.32 -3.76 10.73
C ARG A 162 7.89 -3.62 11.25
N ARG A 163 7.00 -4.57 10.93
CA ARG A 163 5.58 -4.57 11.30
C ARG A 163 4.82 -3.34 10.82
N SER A 164 5.26 -2.72 9.72
CA SER A 164 4.67 -1.47 9.23
C SER A 164 3.20 -1.57 8.81
N PHE A 165 2.75 -2.75 8.37
CA PHE A 165 1.33 -3.00 8.13
C PHE A 165 0.42 -2.88 9.38
N HIS A 166 0.95 -2.89 10.60
CA HIS A 166 0.16 -2.79 11.85
C HIS A 166 -0.34 -1.36 12.10
N PHE A 167 0.16 -0.38 11.36
CA PHE A 167 -0.39 0.97 11.37
C PHE A 167 -1.71 1.07 10.59
N LEU A 168 -2.05 0.08 9.76
CA LEU A 168 -3.26 0.08 8.94
C LEU A 168 -4.46 -0.49 9.70
N SER A 169 -5.66 -0.23 9.19
CA SER A 169 -6.91 -0.83 9.68
C SER A 169 -7.62 -1.51 8.50
N PRO A 170 -7.25 -2.76 8.16
CA PRO A 170 -7.77 -3.44 6.97
C PRO A 170 -9.22 -3.92 7.14
N ASP A 171 -10.00 -3.89 6.06
CA ASP A 171 -11.33 -4.52 5.98
C ASP A 171 -11.30 -5.80 5.14
N ILE A 172 -10.48 -5.82 4.10
CA ILE A 172 -10.23 -7.00 3.25
C ILE A 172 -8.72 -7.15 3.11
N VAL A 173 -8.22 -8.36 3.33
CA VAL A 173 -6.80 -8.69 3.11
C VAL A 173 -6.67 -9.71 2.01
N LEU A 174 -5.85 -9.42 1.00
CA LEU A 174 -5.34 -10.40 0.05
C LEU A 174 -3.94 -10.80 0.53
N MET A 175 -3.80 -12.00 1.08
CA MET A 175 -2.53 -12.54 1.54
C MET A 175 -1.95 -13.43 0.45
N THR A 176 -0.82 -13.03 -0.13
CA THR A 176 -0.24 -13.74 -1.29
C THR A 176 0.56 -14.98 -0.89
N ASN A 177 1.39 -14.88 0.14
CA ASN A 177 2.25 -15.94 0.70
C ASN A 177 2.89 -15.47 2.01
N VAL A 178 3.44 -16.39 2.81
CA VAL A 178 4.08 -16.11 4.11
C VAL A 178 5.41 -16.89 4.25
N ASP A 179 6.26 -16.83 3.21
CA ASP A 179 7.45 -17.68 3.01
C ASP A 179 8.65 -17.37 3.95
N GLY A 180 8.51 -16.39 4.87
CA GLY A 180 9.56 -15.93 5.77
C GLY A 180 10.67 -15.13 5.08
N ASP A 181 10.75 -13.83 5.40
CA ASP A 181 11.79 -12.92 4.90
C ASP A 181 12.12 -11.85 5.96
N HIS A 182 13.00 -10.89 5.66
CA HIS A 182 13.31 -9.74 6.51
C HIS A 182 13.85 -10.13 7.90
N PHE A 183 14.79 -11.08 7.97
CA PHE A 183 15.42 -11.50 9.23
C PHE A 183 16.31 -10.41 9.88
N ASP A 184 16.48 -9.26 9.23
CA ASP A 184 17.02 -8.04 9.86
C ASP A 184 15.99 -7.34 10.77
N ALA A 185 14.69 -7.65 10.59
CA ALA A 185 13.57 -7.15 11.38
C ALA A 185 12.88 -8.24 12.22
N PHE A 186 12.94 -9.51 11.80
CA PHE A 186 12.31 -10.65 12.47
C PHE A 186 13.35 -11.65 12.97
N SER A 187 13.21 -12.09 14.22
CA SER A 187 14.14 -13.03 14.85
C SER A 187 13.94 -14.48 14.40
N SER A 188 12.78 -14.82 13.81
CA SER A 188 12.45 -16.18 13.35
C SER A 188 11.26 -16.18 12.37
N VAL A 189 11.06 -17.28 11.65
CA VAL A 189 9.87 -17.51 10.81
C VAL A 189 8.59 -17.47 11.65
N GLN A 190 8.64 -17.98 12.88
CA GLN A 190 7.50 -17.94 13.80
C GLN A 190 7.13 -16.50 14.16
N GLU A 191 8.13 -15.63 14.38
CA GLU A 191 7.86 -14.21 14.62
C GLU A 191 7.29 -13.52 13.36
N TYR A 192 7.81 -13.86 12.19
CA TYR A 192 7.31 -13.36 10.91
C TYR A 192 5.83 -13.74 10.71
N GLN A 193 5.48 -15.02 10.83
CA GLN A 193 4.11 -15.52 10.74
C GLN A 193 3.20 -14.92 11.81
N GLN A 194 3.71 -14.76 13.04
CA GLN A 194 2.95 -14.12 14.11
C GLN A 194 2.64 -12.65 13.80
N ALA A 195 3.55 -11.91 13.18
CA ALA A 195 3.28 -10.54 12.75
C ALA A 195 2.16 -10.48 11.69
N PHE A 196 2.12 -11.43 10.75
CA PHE A 196 1.00 -11.57 9.82
C PHE A 196 -0.31 -11.88 10.54
N ARG A 197 -0.31 -12.85 11.46
CA ARG A 197 -1.50 -13.20 12.25
C ARG A 197 -2.03 -11.98 13.02
N GLU A 198 -1.17 -11.24 13.70
CA GLU A 198 -1.54 -10.00 14.40
C GLU A 198 -2.15 -8.95 13.44
N PHE A 199 -1.63 -8.85 12.21
CA PHE A 199 -2.22 -7.98 11.19
C PHE A 199 -3.61 -8.44 10.75
N LEU A 200 -3.81 -9.75 10.56
CA LEU A 200 -5.12 -10.33 10.23
C LEU A 200 -6.12 -10.20 11.40
N GLU A 201 -5.63 -10.11 12.64
CA GLU A 201 -6.45 -9.83 13.82
C GLU A 201 -6.89 -8.36 13.93
N LEU A 202 -6.37 -7.46 13.09
CA LEU A 202 -6.88 -6.08 13.00
C LEU A 202 -8.17 -5.97 12.20
N LEU A 203 -8.51 -6.99 11.39
CA LEU A 203 -9.75 -6.97 10.63
C LEU A 203 -10.97 -6.91 11.58
N PRO A 204 -11.99 -6.09 11.23
CA PRO A 204 -13.25 -6.06 11.96
C PRO A 204 -13.98 -7.40 11.83
N ALA A 205 -15.05 -7.60 12.62
CA ALA A 205 -15.82 -8.84 12.59
C ALA A 205 -16.42 -9.18 11.21
N GLY A 206 -16.71 -8.17 10.39
CA GLY A 206 -17.17 -8.33 9.01
C GLY A 206 -16.06 -8.36 7.96
N GLY A 207 -14.79 -8.27 8.38
CA GLY A 207 -13.65 -8.29 7.46
C GLY A 207 -13.37 -9.70 6.93
N THR A 208 -12.62 -9.80 5.83
CA THR A 208 -12.33 -11.10 5.19
C THR A 208 -10.86 -11.19 4.78
N VAL A 209 -10.27 -12.36 4.99
CA VAL A 209 -8.96 -12.73 4.46
C VAL A 209 -9.15 -13.59 3.22
N ILE A 210 -8.46 -13.27 2.14
CA ILE A 210 -8.48 -13.98 0.86
C ILE A 210 -7.07 -14.52 0.64
N THR A 211 -6.92 -15.85 0.56
CA THR A 211 -5.61 -16.51 0.52
C THR A 211 -5.69 -17.90 -0.11
N HIS A 212 -4.54 -18.49 -0.42
CA HIS A 212 -4.41 -19.91 -0.80
C HIS A 212 -4.26 -20.77 0.45
N LEU A 213 -5.20 -21.67 0.76
CA LEU A 213 -5.06 -22.59 1.91
C LEU A 213 -4.35 -23.90 1.57
N GLY A 214 -4.09 -24.14 0.28
CA GLY A 214 -3.18 -25.19 -0.19
C GLY A 214 -1.71 -24.89 0.11
N ASP A 215 -1.36 -23.63 0.41
CA ASP A 215 -0.05 -23.24 0.91
C ASP A 215 0.02 -23.42 2.44
N ALA A 216 1.05 -24.14 2.91
CA ALA A 216 1.14 -24.54 4.31
C ALA A 216 1.36 -23.36 5.26
N ASP A 217 2.11 -22.33 4.85
CA ASP A 217 2.42 -21.18 5.68
C ASP A 217 1.23 -20.21 5.74
N CYS A 218 0.50 -20.06 4.63
CA CYS A 218 -0.78 -19.33 4.60
C CYS A 218 -1.83 -20.03 5.47
N ALA A 219 -1.99 -21.35 5.33
CA ALA A 219 -2.92 -22.14 6.11
C ALA A 219 -2.59 -22.05 7.61
N HIS A 220 -1.32 -22.19 7.97
CA HIS A 220 -0.87 -22.04 9.35
C HIS A 220 -1.17 -20.63 9.89
N THR A 221 -0.87 -19.58 9.12
CA THR A 221 -1.11 -18.18 9.52
C THR A 221 -2.61 -17.90 9.72
N ALA A 222 -3.47 -18.47 8.87
CA ALA A 222 -4.91 -18.32 8.93
C ALA A 222 -5.61 -19.22 9.98
N GLU A 223 -4.91 -20.23 10.50
CA GLU A 223 -5.47 -21.19 11.46
C GLU A 223 -5.99 -20.48 12.72
N GLY A 224 -7.24 -20.81 13.10
CA GLY A 224 -7.87 -20.29 14.32
C GLY A 224 -8.37 -18.85 14.25
N LEU A 225 -8.20 -18.16 13.11
CA LEU A 225 -8.75 -16.81 12.93
C LEU A 225 -10.27 -16.81 13.14
N GLN A 226 -10.75 -15.82 13.88
CA GLN A 226 -12.18 -15.59 14.10
C GLN A 226 -12.85 -14.84 12.94
N ARG A 227 -12.09 -14.53 11.88
CA ARG A 227 -12.56 -13.81 10.69
C ARG A 227 -12.77 -14.81 9.55
N PRO A 228 -13.75 -14.57 8.67
CA PRO A 228 -13.88 -15.32 7.43
C PRO A 228 -12.57 -15.39 6.65
N VAL A 229 -12.19 -16.62 6.26
CA VAL A 229 -11.07 -16.88 5.36
C VAL A 229 -11.66 -17.49 4.08
N PHE A 230 -11.48 -16.79 2.97
CA PHE A 230 -11.90 -17.21 1.65
C PHE A 230 -10.73 -17.90 0.96
N ASP A 231 -10.84 -19.22 0.82
CA ASP A 231 -9.87 -20.02 0.08
C ASP A 231 -10.09 -19.84 -1.41
N VAL A 232 -9.08 -19.31 -2.11
CA VAL A 232 -9.17 -19.11 -3.56
C VAL A 232 -8.76 -20.34 -4.35
N ASP A 233 -8.21 -21.39 -3.73
CA ASP A 233 -7.73 -22.58 -4.45
C ASP A 233 -8.84 -23.35 -5.19
N ASP A 234 -10.10 -23.18 -4.76
CA ASP A 234 -11.29 -23.71 -5.44
C ASP A 234 -11.65 -22.94 -6.74
N LEU A 235 -11.10 -21.75 -6.92
CA LEU A 235 -11.31 -20.96 -8.14
C LEU A 235 -10.42 -21.48 -9.28
N PRO A 236 -10.88 -21.52 -10.53
CA PRO A 236 -9.98 -21.84 -11.65
C PRO A 236 -8.92 -20.75 -11.83
N LEU A 237 -7.68 -21.18 -12.11
CA LEU A 237 -6.59 -20.28 -12.47
C LEU A 237 -6.94 -19.47 -13.74
N PRO A 238 -6.99 -18.13 -13.67
CA PRO A 238 -7.27 -17.31 -14.84
C PRO A 238 -6.14 -17.40 -15.87
N THR A 239 -6.50 -17.27 -17.15
CA THR A 239 -5.51 -17.13 -18.22
C THR A 239 -5.08 -15.67 -18.33
N LEU A 240 -3.78 -15.40 -18.24
CA LEU A 240 -3.20 -14.07 -18.35
C LEU A 240 -2.28 -13.98 -19.56
N GLN A 241 -2.05 -12.76 -20.06
CA GLN A 241 -1.02 -12.51 -21.08
C GLN A 241 0.39 -12.61 -20.48
N THR A 242 0.54 -12.27 -19.20
CA THR A 242 1.80 -12.41 -18.47
C THR A 242 2.01 -13.86 -18.06
N PRO A 243 3.14 -14.49 -18.42
CA PRO A 243 3.40 -15.88 -18.08
C PRO A 243 3.72 -16.05 -16.60
N GLY A 244 3.52 -17.28 -16.11
CA GLY A 244 3.93 -17.70 -14.75
C GLY A 244 2.74 -18.04 -13.88
N ARG A 245 2.80 -19.22 -13.23
CA ARG A 245 1.74 -19.71 -12.34
C ARG A 245 1.47 -18.74 -11.19
N HIS A 246 2.51 -18.18 -10.58
CA HIS A 246 2.40 -17.17 -9.52
C HIS A 246 1.60 -15.93 -9.94
N MET A 247 1.63 -15.53 -11.22
CA MET A 247 0.79 -14.43 -11.71
C MET A 247 -0.69 -14.84 -11.78
N GLN A 248 -0.96 -16.09 -12.15
CA GLN A 248 -2.31 -16.64 -12.18
C GLN A 248 -2.87 -16.81 -10.77
N GLU A 249 -2.05 -17.24 -9.81
CA GLU A 249 -2.38 -17.33 -8.38
C GLU A 249 -2.68 -15.93 -7.80
N ASN A 250 -1.83 -14.92 -8.08
CA ASN A 250 -2.12 -13.53 -7.74
C ASN A 250 -3.47 -13.03 -8.32
N ALA A 251 -3.77 -13.39 -9.57
CA ALA A 251 -5.05 -13.06 -10.19
C ALA A 251 -6.23 -13.85 -9.58
N GLN A 252 -6.00 -15.05 -9.07
CA GLN A 252 -6.99 -15.86 -8.35
C GLN A 252 -7.40 -15.17 -7.03
N LEU A 253 -6.47 -14.57 -6.31
CA LEU A 253 -6.76 -13.69 -5.15
C LEU A 253 -7.68 -12.52 -5.55
N VAL A 254 -7.40 -11.90 -6.70
CA VAL A 254 -8.20 -10.78 -7.23
C VAL A 254 -9.59 -11.26 -7.66
N LEU A 255 -9.73 -12.50 -8.15
CA LEU A 255 -11.04 -13.11 -8.40
C LEU A 255 -11.82 -13.35 -7.10
N GLY A 256 -11.17 -13.79 -6.03
CA GLY A 256 -11.78 -13.86 -4.70
C GLY A 256 -12.25 -12.48 -4.23
N LEU A 257 -11.44 -11.42 -4.44
CA LEU A 257 -11.82 -10.04 -4.15
C LEU A 257 -13.05 -9.60 -4.95
N ALA A 258 -13.09 -9.95 -6.23
CA ALA A 258 -14.25 -9.68 -7.10
C ALA A 258 -15.52 -10.36 -6.57
N ASP A 259 -15.43 -11.61 -6.12
CA ASP A 259 -16.57 -12.34 -5.55
C ASP A 259 -17.08 -11.67 -4.25
N ILE A 260 -16.16 -11.25 -3.35
CA ILE A 260 -16.47 -10.53 -2.10
C ILE A 260 -17.10 -9.15 -2.36
N LEU A 261 -16.68 -8.46 -3.43
CA LEU A 261 -17.22 -7.15 -3.81
C LEU A 261 -18.38 -7.23 -4.81
N HIS A 262 -18.86 -8.44 -5.12
CA HIS A 262 -19.96 -8.69 -6.06
C HIS A 262 -19.73 -8.14 -7.48
N ILE A 263 -18.47 -8.12 -7.92
CA ILE A 263 -18.09 -7.81 -9.30
C ILE A 263 -18.38 -9.05 -10.16
N GLY A 264 -18.95 -8.86 -11.35
CA GLY A 264 -19.29 -9.97 -12.23
C GLY A 264 -18.06 -10.78 -12.64
N ARG A 265 -18.11 -12.11 -12.49
CA ARG A 265 -16.97 -13.00 -12.83
C ARG A 265 -16.41 -12.78 -14.24
N GLY A 266 -17.30 -12.62 -15.23
CA GLY A 266 -16.90 -12.35 -16.61
C GLY A 266 -16.21 -10.99 -16.80
N GLU A 267 -16.64 -9.99 -16.05
CA GLU A 267 -16.05 -8.65 -16.04
C GLU A 267 -14.66 -8.66 -15.40
N ALA A 268 -14.51 -9.30 -14.24
CA ALA A 268 -13.22 -9.45 -13.58
C ALA A 268 -12.21 -10.21 -14.46
N LEU A 269 -12.63 -11.31 -15.10
CA LEU A 269 -11.79 -12.06 -16.03
C LEU A 269 -11.40 -11.23 -17.27
N ALA A 270 -12.33 -10.46 -17.84
CA ALA A 270 -12.04 -9.57 -18.97
C ALA A 270 -11.03 -8.48 -18.60
N ALA A 271 -11.16 -7.90 -17.41
CA ALA A 271 -10.19 -6.95 -16.89
C ALA A 271 -8.80 -7.58 -16.71
N LEU A 272 -8.71 -8.74 -16.03
CA LEU A 272 -7.46 -9.47 -15.80
C LEU A 272 -6.77 -9.90 -17.10
N ALA A 273 -7.53 -10.32 -18.12
CA ALA A 273 -6.98 -10.71 -19.41
C ALA A 273 -6.20 -9.57 -20.11
N GLY A 274 -6.48 -8.31 -19.76
CA GLY A 274 -5.77 -7.15 -20.27
C GLY A 274 -4.54 -6.72 -19.48
N TYR A 275 -4.23 -7.36 -18.34
CA TYR A 275 -3.06 -7.04 -17.51
C TYR A 275 -1.76 -7.38 -18.26
N ARG A 276 -0.79 -6.46 -18.22
CA ARG A 276 0.48 -6.55 -18.98
C ARG A 276 1.74 -6.65 -18.13
N GLY A 277 1.59 -6.74 -16.80
CA GLY A 277 2.72 -6.75 -15.86
C GLY A 277 2.98 -5.39 -15.20
N CYS A 278 3.73 -5.42 -14.10
CA CYS A 278 4.24 -4.22 -13.43
C CYS A 278 5.38 -3.59 -14.25
N TRP A 279 5.57 -2.28 -14.08
CA TRP A 279 6.64 -1.52 -14.73
C TRP A 279 8.02 -2.11 -14.38
N ARG A 280 8.94 -2.19 -15.36
CA ARG A 280 10.35 -2.53 -15.16
C ARG A 280 11.19 -1.27 -15.19
#